data_AF-A0A022R7K5-F1
#
_entry.id   AF-A0A022R7K5-F1
#
_cell.length_a   1.000
_cell.length_b   1.000
_cell.length_c   1.000
_cell.angle_alpha   90.00
_cell.angle_beta   90.00
_cell.angle_gamma   90.00
#
_symmetry.space_group_name_H-M   'P 1'
#
loop_
_entity.id
_entity.type
_entity.pdbx_description
1 polymer ?
#
loop_
_entity_poly.entity_id
_entity_poly.type
_entity_poly.pdbx_seq_one_letter_code
_entity_poly.pdbx_strand_id
1 'polypeptide(L)'
;MSPSRANCSSTSSSSGRWSPTQEQVMVLHALYRSGLTKPNPSQVERITSQLSLYGRVQSKNVLYWFQNRKARDRKNLRNKLHQQHQPQLYHHHHQLLINNYYNTTPSPFALQLFNCFPQ
;
A
#
# COMPACT_ATOMS: atom_id res chain seq x y z
N MET A 1 18.50 19.40 32.43
CA MET A 1 17.10 19.84 32.34
C MET A 1 16.59 19.50 30.95
N SER A 2 15.82 18.42 30.82
CA SER A 2 15.21 18.00 29.55
C SER A 2 13.78 18.56 29.49
N PRO A 3 13.31 19.16 28.38
CA PRO A 3 11.92 19.55 28.31
C PRO A 3 11.06 18.31 27.99
N SER A 4 10.18 17.99 28.95
CA SER A 4 9.05 17.09 28.76
C SER A 4 8.17 17.61 27.63
N ARG A 5 7.92 16.78 26.61
CA ARG A 5 6.88 17.06 25.62
C ARG A 5 5.53 16.91 26.31
N ALA A 6 4.94 18.03 26.70
CA ALA A 6 3.59 18.08 27.20
C ALA A 6 2.62 17.57 26.13
N ASN A 7 1.86 16.57 26.53
CA ASN A 7 0.66 16.06 25.89
C ASN A 7 -0.42 17.16 25.92
N CYS A 8 -0.98 17.54 24.78
CA CYS A 8 -2.27 18.21 24.73
C CYS A 8 -3.18 17.54 23.70
N SER A 9 -4.21 16.93 24.26
CA SER A 9 -5.34 16.24 23.67
C SER A 9 -6.06 17.12 22.65
N SER A 10 -6.16 16.67 21.41
CA SER A 10 -7.21 17.11 20.49
C SER A 10 -8.05 15.89 20.12
N THR A 11 -9.14 15.74 20.87
CA THR A 11 -10.39 15.08 20.49
C THR A 11 -10.23 13.80 19.67
N SER A 12 -10.33 12.66 20.36
CA SER A 12 -10.67 11.37 19.78
C SER A 12 -12.05 11.43 19.09
N SER A 13 -12.12 12.00 17.89
CA SER A 13 -13.19 11.63 16.97
C SER A 13 -12.79 10.25 16.44
N SER A 14 -13.37 9.22 17.04
CA SER A 14 -13.42 7.84 16.51
C SER A 14 -14.19 7.82 15.18
N SER A 15 -13.74 8.59 14.19
CA SER A 15 -14.09 8.34 12.80
C SER A 15 -13.29 7.11 12.40
N GLY A 16 -13.94 5.95 12.46
CA GLY A 16 -13.40 4.73 11.87
C GLY A 16 -12.82 5.00 10.49
N ARG A 17 -11.80 4.22 10.12
CA ARG A 17 -11.14 4.30 8.81
C ARG A 17 -12.21 4.42 7.72
N TRP A 18 -12.13 5.48 6.92
CA TRP A 18 -13.12 5.71 5.87
C TRP A 18 -13.12 4.52 4.89
N SER A 19 -14.25 3.83 4.84
CA SER A 19 -14.54 2.78 3.87
C SER A 19 -15.48 3.38 2.83
N PRO A 20 -14.97 3.79 1.65
CA PRO A 20 -15.81 4.40 0.63
C PRO A 20 -16.82 3.39 0.09
N THR A 21 -18.03 3.85 -0.22
CA THR A 21 -19.03 3.04 -0.92
C THR A 21 -18.64 2.84 -2.38
N GLN A 22 -19.27 1.87 -3.06
CA GLN A 22 -18.97 1.55 -4.45
C GLN A 22 -19.22 2.76 -5.37
N GLU A 23 -20.31 3.49 -5.11
CA GLU A 23 -20.70 4.70 -5.85
C GLU A 23 -19.66 5.81 -5.64
N GLN A 24 -19.17 6.01 -4.41
CA GLN A 24 -18.12 6.98 -4.13
C GLN A 24 -16.84 6.66 -4.90
N VAL A 25 -16.45 5.38 -4.95
CA VAL A 25 -15.27 4.94 -5.71
C VAL A 25 -15.45 5.18 -7.21
N MET A 26 -16.64 4.90 -7.75
CA MET A 26 -16.95 5.13 -9.16
C MET A 26 -16.80 6.60 -9.57
N VAL A 27 -17.36 7.53 -8.77
CA VAL A 27 -17.24 8.98 -9.01
C VAL A 27 -15.77 9.42 -8.97
N LEU A 28 -15.02 8.99 -7.95
CA LEU A 28 -13.60 9.33 -7.83
C LEU A 28 -12.77 8.80 -9.01
N HIS A 29 -13.05 7.58 -9.46
CA HIS A 29 -12.40 7.02 -10.66
C HIS A 29 -12.77 7.79 -11.93
N ALA A 30 -14.03 8.18 -12.12
CA ALA A 30 -14.47 8.94 -13.28
C ALA A 30 -13.76 10.29 -13.37
N LEU A 31 -13.70 11.04 -12.25
CA LEU A 31 -12.99 12.32 -12.15
C LEU A 31 -11.49 12.16 -12.44
N TYR A 32 -10.87 11.09 -11.95
CA TYR A 32 -9.46 10.85 -12.22
C TYR A 32 -9.21 10.56 -13.71
N ARG A 33 -10.06 9.73 -14.34
CA ARG A 33 -9.97 9.39 -15.77
C ARG A 33 -10.22 10.59 -16.68
N SER A 34 -11.00 11.57 -16.24
CA SER A 34 -11.20 12.82 -16.98
C SER A 34 -10.02 13.79 -16.87
N GLY A 35 -8.93 13.42 -16.18
CA GLY A 35 -7.70 14.20 -16.07
C GLY A 35 -7.55 15.01 -14.78
N LEU A 36 -8.52 14.95 -13.85
CA LEU A 36 -8.40 15.63 -12.56
C LEU A 36 -7.42 14.86 -11.66
N THR A 37 -6.18 15.33 -11.57
CA THR A 37 -5.12 14.67 -10.78
C THR A 37 -4.70 15.43 -9.54
N LYS A 38 -4.95 16.74 -9.50
CA LYS A 38 -4.66 17.65 -8.39
C LYS A 38 -5.84 18.60 -8.18
N PRO A 39 -6.89 18.17 -7.48
CA PRO A 39 -8.02 19.05 -7.20
C PRO A 39 -7.57 20.22 -6.31
N ASN A 40 -7.97 21.44 -6.67
CA ASN A 40 -7.81 22.62 -5.84
C ASN A 40 -8.79 22.58 -4.63
N PRO A 41 -8.63 23.44 -3.60
CA PRO A 41 -9.48 23.39 -2.41
C PRO A 41 -10.98 23.48 -2.73
N SER A 42 -11.38 24.37 -3.64
CA SER A 42 -12.78 24.51 -4.04
C SER A 42 -13.32 23.26 -4.74
N GLN A 43 -12.51 22.59 -5.56
CA GLN A 43 -12.85 21.32 -6.19
C GLN A 43 -12.96 20.20 -5.16
N VAL A 44 -12.10 20.17 -4.15
CA VAL A 44 -12.19 19.20 -3.05
C VAL A 44 -13.52 19.33 -2.31
N GLU A 45 -13.93 20.54 -1.98
CA GLU A 45 -15.22 20.79 -1.34
C GLU A 45 -16.37 20.34 -2.25
N ARG A 46 -16.34 20.71 -3.54
CA ARG A 46 -17.39 20.31 -4.51
C ARG A 46 -17.51 18.79 -4.65
N ILE A 47 -16.37 18.10 -4.73
CA ILE A 47 -16.33 16.63 -4.81
C ILE A 47 -16.84 16.02 -3.50
N THR A 48 -16.47 16.59 -2.34
CA THR A 48 -16.94 16.13 -1.02
C THR A 48 -18.45 16.26 -0.91
N SER A 49 -19.03 17.39 -1.36
CA SER A 49 -20.49 17.58 -1.40
C SER A 49 -21.19 16.62 -2.35
N GLN A 50 -20.58 16.28 -3.49
CA GLN A 50 -21.15 15.29 -4.40
C GLN A 50 -21.10 13.87 -3.79
N LEU A 51 -19.99 13.52 -3.14
CA LEU A 51 -19.78 12.19 -2.55
C LEU A 51 -20.62 11.97 -1.28
N SER A 52 -21.00 13.05 -0.57
CA SER A 52 -21.82 12.97 0.63
C SER A 52 -23.24 12.45 0.35
N LEU A 53 -23.70 12.58 -0.90
CA LEU A 53 -24.96 11.99 -1.38
C LEU A 53 -24.98 10.46 -1.28
N TYR A 54 -23.80 9.82 -1.31
CA TYR A 54 -23.64 8.37 -1.31
C TYR A 54 -23.15 7.82 0.04
N GLY A 55 -23.01 8.69 1.06
CA GLY A 55 -22.58 8.29 2.41
C GLY A 55 -21.57 9.26 3.04
N ARG A 56 -21.20 9.00 4.30
CA ARG A 56 -20.32 9.90 5.08
C ARG A 56 -18.93 10.02 4.44
N VAL A 57 -18.53 11.25 4.14
CA VAL A 57 -17.22 11.61 3.60
C VAL A 57 -16.73 12.91 4.24
N GLN A 58 -15.42 13.12 4.26
CA GLN A 58 -14.77 14.35 4.73
C GLN A 58 -13.79 14.84 3.67
N SER A 59 -13.52 16.14 3.58
CA SER A 59 -12.59 16.73 2.60
C SER A 59 -11.21 16.08 2.64
N LYS A 60 -10.72 15.70 3.83
CA LYS A 60 -9.45 14.97 4.02
C LYS A 60 -9.42 13.61 3.29
N ASN A 61 -10.57 12.92 3.21
CA ASN A 61 -10.66 11.63 2.54
C ASN A 61 -10.46 11.78 1.03
N VAL A 62 -11.07 12.81 0.44
CA VAL A 62 -10.92 13.15 -0.99
C VAL A 62 -9.47 13.53 -1.29
N LEU A 63 -8.88 14.42 -0.49
CA LEU A 63 -7.46 14.79 -0.61
C LEU A 63 -6.55 13.55 -0.57
N TYR A 64 -6.72 12.70 0.43
CA TYR A 64 -5.90 11.49 0.56
C TYR A 64 -6.14 10.47 -0.54
N TRP A 65 -7.36 10.37 -1.07
CA TRP A 65 -7.64 9.46 -2.16
C TRP A 65 -6.82 9.82 -3.42
N PHE A 66 -6.80 11.11 -3.79
CA PHE A 66 -6.02 11.59 -4.93
C PHE A 66 -4.50 11.46 -4.68
N GLN A 67 -4.04 11.71 -3.45
CA GLN A 67 -2.63 11.50 -3.08
C GLN A 67 -2.22 10.01 -3.10
N ASN A 68 -3.06 9.12 -2.56
CA ASN A 68 -2.81 7.69 -2.52
C ASN A 68 -2.75 7.08 -3.92
N ARG A 69 -3.51 7.63 -4.88
CA ARG A 69 -3.47 7.13 -6.26
C ARG A 69 -2.07 7.24 -6.85
N LYS A 70 -1.43 8.40 -6.72
CA LYS A 70 -0.04 8.60 -7.16
C LYS A 70 0.96 7.70 -6.44
N ALA A 71 0.75 7.47 -5.15
CA ALA A 71 1.61 6.57 -4.38
C ALA A 71 1.51 5.12 -4.88
N ARG A 72 0.29 4.64 -5.20
CA ARG A 72 0.07 3.31 -5.81
C ARG A 72 0.70 3.20 -7.18
N ASP A 73 0.56 4.22 -8.03
CA ASP A 73 1.17 4.20 -9.37
C ASP A 73 2.70 4.11 -9.28
N ARG A 74 3.32 4.89 -8.39
CA ARG A 74 4.76 4.81 -8.12
C ARG A 74 5.19 3.46 -7.53
N LYS A 75 4.41 2.89 -6.60
CA LYS A 75 4.68 1.56 -6.03
C LYS A 75 4.59 0.48 -7.12
N ASN A 76 3.58 0.54 -7.97
CA ASN A 76 3.39 -0.41 -9.06
C ASN A 76 4.55 -0.36 -10.05
N LEU A 77 5.05 0.84 -10.40
CA LEU A 77 6.25 1.00 -11.21
C LEU A 77 7.47 0.34 -10.56
N ARG A 78 7.70 0.61 -9.27
CA ARG A 78 8.84 0.04 -8.54
C ARG A 78 8.76 -1.49 -8.42
N ASN A 79 7.55 -2.03 -8.20
CA ASN A 79 7.32 -3.47 -8.17
C ASN A 79 7.57 -4.14 -9.52
N LYS A 80 7.16 -3.50 -10.63
CA LYS A 80 7.45 -3.98 -11.99
C LYS A 80 8.97 -4.02 -12.24
N LEU A 81 9.69 -2.96 -11.87
CA LEU A 81 11.15 -2.91 -11.99
C LEU A 81 11.87 -3.95 -11.13
N HIS A 82 11.38 -4.20 -9.91
CA HIS A 82 11.91 -5.25 -9.04
C HIS A 82 11.62 -6.65 -9.58
N GLN A 83 10.42 -6.91 -10.11
CA GLN A 83 10.08 -8.21 -10.73
C GLN A 83 10.98 -8.53 -11.92
N GLN A 84 11.42 -7.54 -12.70
CA GLN A 84 12.35 -7.79 -13.81
C GLN A 84 13.75 -8.24 -13.36
N HIS A 85 14.21 -7.81 -12.18
CA HIS A 85 15.57 -8.14 -11.67
C HIS A 85 15.57 -9.26 -10.62
N GLN A 86 14.41 -9.69 -10.13
CA GLN A 86 14.30 -10.69 -9.07
C GLN A 86 14.60 -12.16 -9.44
N PRO A 87 14.49 -12.64 -10.71
CA PRO A 87 14.75 -14.06 -11.00
C PRO A 87 16.15 -14.52 -10.55
N GLN A 88 17.15 -13.66 -10.74
CA GLN A 88 18.54 -13.99 -10.39
C GLN A 88 18.81 -13.94 -8.88
N LEU A 89 18.22 -12.98 -8.15
CA LEU A 89 18.39 -12.90 -6.70
C LEU A 89 17.68 -14.02 -5.95
N TYR A 90 16.48 -14.43 -6.39
CA TYR A 90 15.82 -15.59 -5.81
C TYR A 90 16.63 -16.87 -6.04
N HIS A 91 17.17 -17.07 -7.25
CA HIS A 91 18.02 -18.23 -7.54
C HIS A 91 19.30 -18.22 -6.70
N HIS A 92 20.01 -17.08 -6.63
CA HIS A 92 21.24 -16.99 -5.86
C HIS A 92 21.02 -17.19 -4.36
N HIS A 93 19.99 -16.57 -3.78
CA HIS A 93 19.66 -16.74 -2.37
C HIS A 93 19.27 -18.19 -2.06
N HIS A 94 18.52 -18.83 -2.95
CA HIS A 94 18.19 -20.25 -2.84
C HIS A 94 19.43 -21.15 -2.86
N GLN A 95 20.38 -20.89 -3.77
CA GLN A 95 21.65 -21.61 -3.82
C GLN A 95 22.48 -21.45 -2.54
N LEU A 96 22.45 -20.27 -1.91
CA LEU A 96 23.14 -20.04 -0.64
C LEU A 96 22.51 -20.83 0.52
N LEU A 97 21.18 -20.90 0.58
CA LEU A 97 20.47 -21.70 1.58
C LEU A 97 20.76 -23.20 1.40
N ILE A 98 20.79 -23.67 0.15
CA ILE A 98 21.17 -25.05 -0.21
C ILE A 98 22.60 -25.35 0.26
N ASN A 99 23.56 -24.50 -0.11
CA ASN A 99 24.96 -24.72 0.24
C ASN A 99 25.21 -24.66 1.75
N ASN A 100 24.53 -23.77 2.46
CA ASN A 100 24.64 -23.68 3.91
C ASN A 100 24.04 -24.92 4.61
N TYR A 101 22.94 -25.44 4.08
CA TYR A 101 22.28 -26.64 4.59
C TYR A 101 23.15 -27.92 4.45
N TYR A 102 23.81 -28.11 3.30
CA TYR A 102 24.75 -29.23 3.11
C TYR A 102 26.02 -29.11 3.93
N ASN A 103 26.47 -27.88 4.25
CA ASN A 103 27.67 -27.67 5.07
C ASN A 103 27.41 -27.88 6.58
N THR A 104 26.17 -27.76 7.04
CA THR A 104 25.84 -27.77 8.47
C THR A 104 25.21 -29.08 8.95
N THR A 105 24.82 -29.98 8.03
CA THR A 105 24.14 -31.25 8.38
C THR A 105 24.75 -32.43 7.60
N PRO A 106 25.64 -33.25 8.20
CA PRO A 106 26.24 -34.40 7.52
C PRO A 106 25.32 -35.64 7.61
N SER A 107 24.04 -35.50 7.26
CA SER A 107 23.07 -36.61 7.31
C SER A 107 22.51 -36.93 5.92
N PRO A 108 22.46 -38.22 5.52
CA PRO A 108 22.05 -38.64 4.17
C PRO A 108 20.58 -38.34 3.80
N PHE A 109 19.78 -37.78 4.71
CA PHE A 109 18.36 -37.47 4.51
C PHE A 109 18.07 -36.04 4.01
N ALA A 110 19.09 -35.21 3.87
CA ALA A 110 18.97 -33.78 3.56
C ALA A 110 18.17 -33.47 2.28
N LEU A 111 18.24 -34.35 1.27
CA LEU A 111 17.61 -34.14 -0.04
C LEU A 111 16.07 -34.24 -0.04
N GLN A 112 15.45 -34.75 1.03
CA GLN A 112 14.01 -35.02 1.05
C GLN A 112 13.14 -33.84 1.50
N LEU A 113 13.69 -32.89 2.27
CA LEU A 113 12.95 -31.70 2.74
C LEU A 113 12.74 -30.65 1.62
N PHE A 114 13.58 -30.71 0.59
CA PHE A 114 13.58 -29.75 -0.51
C PHE A 114 12.43 -29.95 -1.50
N ASN A 115 11.85 -31.16 -1.57
CA ASN A 115 10.71 -31.50 -2.43
C ASN A 115 9.34 -31.07 -1.87
N CYS A 116 9.29 -30.52 -0.65
CA CYS A 116 8.04 -30.11 0.01
C CYS A 116 7.69 -28.62 -0.16
N PHE A 117 8.44 -27.85 -0.94
CA PHE A 117 8.12 -26.45 -1.23
C PHE A 117 7.36 -26.35 -2.56
N PRO A 118 6.15 -25.75 -2.61
CA PRO A 118 5.40 -25.63 -3.85
C PRO A 118 6.06 -24.61 -4.79
N GLN A 119 6.07 -24.95 -6.09
CA GLN A 119 6.41 -24.07 -7.24
C GLN A 119 5.36 -22.98 -7.44
#